data_AF-A0A921K3A2-F1
#
_entry.id   AF-A0A921K3A2-F1
#
_cell.length_a   1.000
_cell.length_b   1.000
_cell.length_c   1.000
_cell.angle_alpha   90.00
_cell.angle_beta   90.00
_cell.angle_gamma   90.00
#
_symmetry.space_group_name_H-M   'P 1'
#
loop_
_entity.id
_entity.type
_entity.pdbx_description
1 polymer ?
#
loop_
_entity_poly.entity_id
_entity_poly.type
_entity_poly.pdbx_seq_one_letter_code
_entity_poly.pdbx_strand_id
1 'polypeptide(L)'
;ATTDANLILPADTNYLGNPKSCIAVRVKSAYTNSKLRIEVDETPFFSRSVSEFILPESGKEYLVFPDIVWNYNALRENEQAVPVSVSVHLKLNKRELGSRVHTFSVRSINECLLGYIDSRMKFHDTGDFFAAYVNEDNPKIDQILREALNARIVNRFWGYQGKSEEIVDKQVYALWYVLQKRNFKYSSISNSSLSSNVVFTQRVRTFDDALQSAQINCVDGSVLFASLLKAININPILVRVPGHMFVGYYTDRMHKNIHFLETSMIGDVNLDDFFPEEKLDSTVAGKSQESISRFMFDKSKEYATRIYKENEELIHSGKVNYMFLEIDKATRAYIQPIGK
;
A
#
# COMPACT_ATOMS: atom_id res chain seq x y z
N ALA A 1 -9.81 11.11 -0.41
CA ALA A 1 -10.82 11.14 0.68
C ALA A 1 -10.07 11.17 2.01
N THR A 2 -10.22 12.24 2.80
CA THR A 2 -9.55 12.39 4.10
C THR A 2 -10.47 11.90 5.20
N THR A 3 -10.61 10.59 5.37
CA THR A 3 -11.21 10.05 6.59
C THR A 3 -10.22 10.19 7.74
N ASP A 4 -10.72 10.32 8.96
CA ASP A 4 -9.94 10.47 10.20
C ASP A 4 -9.24 9.18 10.65
N ALA A 5 -8.72 8.41 9.68
CA ALA A 5 -7.92 7.24 9.96
C ALA A 5 -6.66 7.66 10.74
N ASN A 6 -6.51 7.06 11.91
CA ASN A 6 -5.48 7.25 12.94
C ASN A 6 -4.07 6.85 12.44
N LEU A 7 -3.55 7.54 11.43
CA LEU A 7 -2.29 7.13 10.80
C LEU A 7 -1.07 7.84 11.39
N ILE A 8 -1.29 9.02 11.95
CA ILE A 8 -0.29 9.74 12.75
C ILE A 8 -1.01 10.33 13.95
N LEU A 9 -1.00 9.59 15.06
CA LEU A 9 -1.46 10.12 16.34
C LEU A 9 -0.36 11.04 16.89
N PRO A 10 -0.63 12.33 17.13
CA PRO A 10 0.30 13.15 17.90
C PRO A 10 0.58 12.46 19.23
N ALA A 11 1.83 12.51 19.70
CA ALA A 11 2.10 12.15 21.09
C ALA A 11 1.18 12.96 22.01
N ASP A 12 0.70 12.38 23.13
CA ASP A 12 -0.18 13.05 24.12
C ASP A 12 0.39 14.42 24.52
N THR A 13 0.01 15.44 23.78
CA THR A 13 0.55 16.80 23.83
C THR A 13 -0.60 17.76 23.57
N ASN A 14 -0.47 18.98 24.05
CA ASN A 14 -1.44 20.03 23.76
C ASN A 14 -1.23 20.49 22.32
N TYR A 15 -1.80 19.74 21.37
CA TYR A 15 -1.71 20.06 19.96
C TYR A 15 -2.90 20.91 19.50
N LEU A 16 -2.67 21.71 18.47
CA LEU A 16 -3.70 22.50 17.79
C LEU A 16 -3.57 22.30 16.28
N GLY A 17 -4.68 22.42 15.56
CA GLY A 17 -4.71 22.28 14.11
C GLY A 17 -4.81 20.83 13.63
N ASN A 18 -4.29 20.56 12.42
CA ASN A 18 -4.48 19.30 11.73
C ASN A 18 -3.17 18.49 11.62
N PRO A 19 -3.01 17.40 12.40
CA PRO A 19 -1.82 16.55 12.35
C PRO A 19 -1.48 15.95 10.98
N LYS A 20 -2.46 15.84 10.07
CA LYS A 20 -2.25 15.36 8.69
C LYS A 20 -1.41 16.32 7.84
N SER A 21 -1.08 17.51 8.36
CA SER A 21 -0.14 18.42 7.72
C SER A 21 1.32 17.95 7.78
N CYS A 22 1.66 17.04 8.70
CA CYS A 22 3.02 16.52 8.95
C CYS A 22 4.08 17.58 9.28
N ILE A 23 3.71 18.86 9.29
CA ILE A 23 4.56 20.01 9.61
C ILE A 23 3.99 20.60 10.89
N ALA A 24 4.81 20.70 11.93
CA ALA A 24 4.41 21.26 13.20
C ALA A 24 5.41 22.29 13.70
N VAL A 25 4.91 23.29 14.42
CA VAL A 25 5.73 24.24 15.15
C VAL A 25 5.48 24.11 16.64
N ARG A 26 6.57 24.12 17.41
CA ARG A 26 6.52 24.14 18.86
C ARG A 26 6.60 25.59 19.33
N VAL A 27 5.61 26.02 20.09
CA VAL A 27 5.50 27.41 20.53
C VAL A 27 4.99 27.50 21.96
N LYS A 28 5.52 28.47 22.71
CA LYS A 28 5.11 28.78 24.08
C LYS A 28 4.87 30.28 24.19
N SER A 29 3.77 30.67 24.82
CA SER A 29 3.47 32.07 25.11
C SER A 29 3.50 32.33 26.61
N ALA A 30 3.92 33.54 27.01
CA ALA A 30 3.84 34.02 28.39
C ALA A 30 2.48 34.65 28.72
N TYR A 31 1.55 34.73 27.75
CA TYR A 31 0.24 35.33 27.92
C TYR A 31 -0.87 34.35 27.52
N THR A 32 -1.99 34.42 28.22
CA THR A 32 -3.22 33.68 27.86
C THR A 32 -3.82 34.25 26.57
N ASN A 33 -4.60 33.43 25.87
CA ASN A 33 -5.29 33.77 24.63
C ASN A 33 -4.39 34.44 23.57
N SER A 34 -3.15 33.97 23.45
CA SER A 34 -2.20 34.56 22.50
C SER A 34 -2.54 34.16 21.07
N LYS A 35 -2.60 35.15 20.17
CA LYS A 35 -2.88 34.93 18.75
C LYS A 35 -1.59 34.57 18.02
N LEU A 36 -1.52 33.33 17.55
CA LEU A 36 -0.43 32.82 16.72
C LEU A 36 -0.88 32.86 15.25
N ARG A 37 -0.04 33.39 14.37
CA ARG A 37 -0.17 33.26 12.92
C ARG A 37 1.06 32.55 12.40
N ILE A 38 0.83 31.46 11.68
CA ILE A 38 1.85 30.65 11.02
C ILE A 38 1.68 30.82 9.53
N GLU A 39 2.77 31.11 8.84
CA GLU A 39 2.82 31.17 7.40
C GLU A 39 3.88 30.19 6.90
N VAL A 40 3.50 29.36 5.93
CA VAL A 40 4.38 28.36 5.32
C VAL A 40 4.54 28.73 3.85
N ASP A 41 5.78 28.88 3.41
CA ASP A 41 6.09 29.26 2.03
C ASP A 41 5.78 28.13 1.04
N GLU A 42 5.55 28.51 -0.21
CA GLU A 42 5.30 27.56 -1.30
C GLU A 42 6.51 26.65 -1.56
N THR A 43 6.21 25.40 -1.90
CA THR A 43 7.17 24.42 -2.42
C THR A 43 6.59 23.75 -3.67
N PRO A 44 7.36 22.94 -4.42
CA PRO A 44 6.80 22.15 -5.52
C PRO A 44 5.64 21.22 -5.11
N PHE A 45 5.53 20.88 -3.82
CA PHE A 45 4.56 19.90 -3.31
C PHE A 45 3.39 20.51 -2.54
N PHE A 46 3.39 21.80 -2.25
CA PHE A 46 2.26 22.49 -1.63
C PHE A 46 2.34 23.99 -1.83
N SER A 47 1.18 24.64 -1.96
CA SER A 47 1.09 26.10 -2.10
C SER A 47 1.30 26.80 -0.77
N ARG A 48 1.68 28.08 -0.84
CA ARG A 48 1.79 28.95 0.34
C ARG A 48 0.49 28.93 1.15
N SER A 49 0.60 28.80 2.46
CA SER A 49 -0.55 28.77 3.37
C SER A 49 -0.35 29.67 4.58
N VAL A 50 -1.47 30.12 5.16
CA VAL A 50 -1.49 30.93 6.38
C VAL A 50 -2.56 30.37 7.29
N SER A 51 -2.18 30.01 8.52
CA SER A 51 -3.10 29.53 9.55
C SER A 51 -2.99 30.40 10.80
N GLU A 52 -4.12 30.63 11.47
CA GLU A 52 -4.18 31.39 12.71
C GLU A 52 -4.77 30.53 13.84
N PHE A 53 -4.16 30.62 15.02
CA PHE A 53 -4.52 29.85 16.20
C PHE A 53 -4.58 30.74 17.44
N ILE A 54 -5.37 30.33 18.43
CA ILE A 54 -5.38 30.94 19.77
C ILE A 54 -4.72 29.95 20.73
N LEU A 55 -3.66 30.40 21.42
CA LEU A 55 -3.02 29.66 22.49
C LEU A 55 -3.70 30.06 23.82
N PRO A 56 -4.56 29.21 24.41
CA PRO A 56 -5.44 29.64 25.49
C PRO A 56 -4.69 29.92 26.80
N GLU A 57 -3.70 29.09 27.14
CA GLU A 57 -3.02 29.14 28.44
C GLU A 57 -1.64 29.79 28.35
N SER A 58 -1.28 30.56 29.38
CA SER A 58 0.06 31.11 29.56
C SER A 58 1.03 30.04 30.08
N GLY A 59 2.30 30.12 29.68
CA GLY A 59 3.38 29.27 30.17
C GLY A 59 3.36 27.84 29.60
N LYS A 60 2.34 27.50 28.82
CA LYS A 60 2.13 26.17 28.24
C LYS A 60 2.75 26.07 26.85
N GLU A 61 3.39 24.94 26.58
CA GLU A 61 3.93 24.61 25.27
C GLU A 61 2.86 23.92 24.42
N TYR A 62 2.70 24.39 23.19
CA TYR A 62 1.79 23.85 22.20
C TYR A 62 2.55 23.31 20.99
N LEU A 63 2.07 22.20 20.46
CA LEU A 63 2.49 21.66 19.16
C LEU A 63 1.42 22.02 18.12
N VAL A 64 1.69 23.03 17.29
CA VAL A 64 0.69 23.59 16.39
C VAL A 64 0.95 23.10 14.96
N PHE A 65 -0.06 22.49 14.36
CA PHE A 65 -0.03 21.98 12.99
C PHE A 65 -0.80 22.94 12.06
N PRO A 66 -0.10 23.81 11.30
CA PRO A 66 -0.76 24.66 10.30
C PRO A 66 -1.39 23.81 9.19
N ASP A 67 -2.34 24.41 8.48
CA ASP A 67 -2.90 23.82 7.27
C ASP A 67 -1.85 23.86 6.16
N ILE A 68 -1.75 22.76 5.41
CA ILE A 68 -0.87 22.65 4.25
C ILE A 68 -1.74 22.36 3.02
N VAL A 69 -1.62 23.22 2.02
CA VAL A 69 -2.37 23.11 0.76
C VAL A 69 -1.59 22.21 -0.18
N TRP A 70 -1.70 20.89 0.04
CA TRP A 70 -0.95 19.88 -0.72
C TRP A 70 -1.26 19.90 -2.21
N ASN A 71 -0.20 19.85 -3.02
CA ASN A 71 -0.27 19.52 -4.44
C ASN A 71 -0.20 17.99 -4.61
N TYR A 72 -1.36 17.34 -4.50
CA TYR A 72 -1.47 15.88 -4.59
C TYR A 72 -1.01 15.31 -5.94
N ASN A 73 -1.10 16.08 -7.02
CA ASN A 73 -0.58 15.65 -8.32
C ASN A 73 0.95 15.61 -8.30
N ALA A 74 1.62 16.65 -7.79
CA ALA A 74 3.07 16.64 -7.65
C ALA A 74 3.56 15.51 -6.72
N LEU A 75 2.83 15.22 -5.64
CA LEU A 75 3.12 14.09 -4.76
C LEU A 75 2.97 12.74 -5.48
N ARG A 76 1.89 12.56 -6.26
CA ARG A 76 1.63 11.33 -7.03
C ARG A 76 2.65 11.11 -8.14
N GLU A 77 3.15 12.17 -8.76
CA GLU A 77 4.15 12.10 -9.82
C GLU A 77 5.60 12.03 -9.29
N ASN A 78 5.81 12.06 -7.98
CA ASN A 78 7.15 11.98 -7.41
C ASN A 78 7.67 10.54 -7.42
N GLU A 79 8.55 10.22 -8.37
CA GLU A 79 9.08 8.86 -8.53
C GLU A 79 10.44 8.65 -7.85
N GLN A 80 11.11 9.74 -7.47
CA GLN A 80 12.42 9.73 -6.80
C GLN A 80 12.40 10.60 -5.55
N ALA A 81 13.30 10.32 -4.61
CA ALA A 81 13.41 11.17 -3.43
C ALA A 81 13.99 12.53 -3.79
N VAL A 82 13.33 13.62 -3.38
CA VAL A 82 13.75 14.99 -3.67
C VAL A 82 13.89 15.79 -2.37
N PRO A 83 15.00 16.52 -2.15
CA PRO A 83 15.12 17.42 -1.02
C PRO A 83 14.22 18.66 -1.20
N VAL A 84 13.52 19.06 -0.15
CA VAL A 84 12.62 20.21 -0.14
C VAL A 84 12.86 21.03 1.11
N SER A 85 13.23 22.30 0.94
CA SER A 85 13.34 23.25 2.04
C SER A 85 11.97 23.87 2.33
N VAL A 86 11.49 23.66 3.54
CA VAL A 86 10.24 24.24 4.05
C VAL A 86 10.59 25.42 4.94
N SER A 87 10.11 26.60 4.55
CA SER A 87 10.27 27.84 5.30
C SER A 87 8.98 28.17 6.04
N VAL A 88 9.09 28.46 7.33
CA VAL A 88 7.96 28.78 8.22
C VAL A 88 8.22 30.10 8.93
N HIS A 89 7.26 31.02 8.84
CA HIS A 89 7.27 32.33 9.47
C HIS A 89 6.23 32.39 10.59
N LEU A 90 6.62 32.91 11.75
CA LEU A 90 5.78 32.94 12.95
C LEU A 90 5.55 34.37 13.44
N LYS A 91 4.28 34.70 13.67
CA LYS A 91 3.84 35.92 14.34
C LYS A 91 3.05 35.56 15.60
N LEU A 92 3.45 36.12 16.74
CA LEU A 92 2.71 35.98 18.00
C LEU A 92 2.28 37.35 18.50
N ASN A 93 0.98 37.53 18.71
CA ASN A 93 0.41 38.80 19.15
C ASN A 93 0.86 39.99 18.27
N LYS A 94 0.85 39.78 16.94
CA LYS A 94 1.30 40.74 15.90
C LYS A 94 2.80 41.06 15.89
N ARG A 95 3.61 40.44 16.75
CA ARG A 95 5.06 40.57 16.75
C ARG A 95 5.69 39.40 15.99
N GLU A 96 6.67 39.69 15.15
CA GLU A 96 7.47 38.66 14.49
C GLU A 96 8.26 37.89 15.54
N LEU A 97 8.09 36.56 15.58
CA LEU A 97 8.92 35.66 16.39
C LEU A 97 10.16 35.19 15.62
N GLY A 98 10.13 35.28 14.29
CA GLY A 98 11.21 34.89 13.40
C GLY A 98 10.77 33.86 12.35
N SER A 99 11.76 33.28 11.69
CA SER A 99 11.54 32.32 10.59
C SER A 99 12.53 31.16 10.74
N ARG A 100 12.07 29.97 10.37
CA ARG A 100 12.87 28.73 10.42
C ARG A 100 12.76 28.06 9.07
N VAL A 101 13.88 27.57 8.55
CA VAL A 101 13.93 26.72 7.36
C VAL A 101 14.40 25.34 7.79
N HIS A 102 13.73 24.30 7.31
CA HIS A 102 14.15 22.92 7.48
C HIS A 102 14.07 22.18 6.15
N THR A 103 15.11 21.43 5.82
CA THR A 103 15.14 20.63 4.58
C THR A 103 14.72 19.21 4.89
N PHE A 104 13.65 18.76 4.23
CA PHE A 104 13.13 17.41 4.28
C PHE A 104 13.47 16.65 3.00
N SER A 105 13.34 15.33 3.01
CA SER A 105 13.33 14.52 1.80
C SER A 105 11.90 14.04 1.54
N VAL A 106 11.32 14.47 0.43
CA VAL A 106 10.03 13.96 -0.05
C VAL A 106 10.31 12.69 -0.83
N ARG A 107 9.89 11.55 -0.27
CA ARG A 107 10.11 10.22 -0.84
C ARG A 107 9.17 9.94 -2.02
N SER A 108 9.57 8.98 -2.83
CA SER A 108 8.77 8.50 -3.97
C SER A 108 7.43 7.93 -3.51
N ILE A 109 6.38 8.12 -4.32
CA ILE A 109 5.08 7.46 -4.09
C ILE A 109 5.19 5.94 -4.20
N ASN A 110 6.26 5.41 -4.80
CA ASN A 110 6.54 3.98 -4.82
C ASN A 110 7.17 3.49 -3.52
N GLU A 111 7.48 4.33 -2.53
CA GLU A 111 7.95 3.89 -1.20
C GLU A 111 6.76 3.81 -0.23
N CYS A 112 6.12 2.64 -0.14
CA CYS A 112 5.05 2.39 0.81
C CYS A 112 5.62 2.35 2.24
N LEU A 113 5.06 3.16 3.14
CA LEU A 113 5.44 3.13 4.55
C LEU A 113 4.93 1.83 5.18
N LEU A 114 5.84 1.03 5.73
CA LEU A 114 5.52 -0.16 6.52
C LEU A 114 5.25 0.17 7.98
N GLY A 115 5.93 1.20 8.49
CA GLY A 115 5.79 1.67 9.85
C GLY A 115 6.95 2.57 10.25
N TYR A 116 6.88 3.10 11.46
CA TYR A 116 7.90 4.00 11.99
C TYR A 116 8.06 3.86 13.52
N ILE A 117 9.22 4.27 14.03
CA ILE A 117 9.49 4.36 15.47
C ILE A 117 9.33 5.81 15.91
N ASP A 118 8.52 6.08 16.92
CA ASP A 118 8.37 7.42 17.47
C ASP A 118 9.48 7.81 18.45
N SER A 119 9.43 9.04 18.96
CA SER A 119 10.40 9.54 19.94
C SER A 119 10.39 8.80 21.29
N ARG A 120 9.39 7.95 21.55
CA ARG A 120 9.27 7.11 22.74
C ARG A 120 9.72 5.66 22.46
N MET A 121 10.38 5.42 21.32
CA MET A 121 10.81 4.10 20.87
C MET A 121 9.64 3.12 20.62
N LYS A 122 8.42 3.62 20.42
CA LYS A 122 7.26 2.81 20.07
C LYS A 122 7.15 2.67 18.56
N PHE A 123 6.98 1.43 18.10
CA PHE A 123 6.66 1.15 16.70
C PHE A 123 5.19 1.43 16.41
N HIS A 124 4.94 2.10 15.29
CA HIS A 124 3.62 2.36 14.72
C HIS A 124 3.55 1.64 13.37
N ASP A 125 2.62 0.70 13.25
CA ASP A 125 2.39 -0.05 12.02
C ASP A 125 1.54 0.77 11.04
N THR A 126 1.91 0.76 9.76
CA THR A 126 1.15 1.43 8.70
C THR A 126 0.92 0.50 7.51
N GLY A 127 0.87 -0.81 7.74
CA GLY A 127 0.67 -1.85 6.72
C GLY A 127 -0.60 -1.64 5.89
N ASP A 128 -1.64 -1.03 6.47
CA ASP A 128 -2.88 -0.67 5.76
C ASP A 128 -2.64 0.23 4.53
N PHE A 129 -1.51 0.93 4.44
CA PHE A 129 -1.14 1.72 3.26
C PHE A 129 -0.97 0.88 2.00
N PHE A 130 -0.70 -0.42 2.11
CA PHE A 130 -0.73 -1.32 0.95
C PHE A 130 -2.09 -1.32 0.23
N ALA A 131 -3.19 -1.06 0.95
CA ALA A 131 -4.51 -0.95 0.33
C ALA A 131 -4.57 0.18 -0.72
N ALA A 132 -3.75 1.22 -0.59
CA ALA A 132 -3.70 2.33 -1.54
C ALA A 132 -3.05 1.95 -2.88
N TYR A 133 -2.28 0.85 -2.92
CA TYR A 133 -1.66 0.31 -4.13
C TYR A 133 -2.53 -0.72 -4.86
N VAL A 134 -3.59 -1.19 -4.20
CA VAL A 134 -4.64 -1.96 -4.87
C VAL A 134 -5.54 -0.95 -5.58
N ASN A 135 -5.55 -0.97 -6.91
CA ASN A 135 -6.26 -0.01 -7.75
C ASN A 135 -7.27 -0.72 -8.67
N GLU A 136 -8.44 -1.05 -8.12
CA GLU A 136 -9.53 -1.72 -8.85
C GLU A 136 -10.20 -0.86 -9.93
N ASP A 137 -9.94 0.45 -9.93
CA ASP A 137 -10.52 1.41 -10.88
C ASP A 137 -9.54 1.77 -12.01
N ASN A 138 -8.37 1.10 -12.09
CA ASN A 138 -7.38 1.41 -13.11
C ASN A 138 -7.92 1.10 -14.53
N PRO A 139 -7.82 2.04 -15.50
CA PRO A 139 -8.39 1.88 -16.83
C PRO A 139 -7.79 0.72 -17.64
N LYS A 140 -6.57 0.25 -17.32
CA LYS A 140 -5.93 -0.89 -17.98
C LYS A 140 -6.51 -2.24 -17.54
N ILE A 141 -7.30 -2.29 -16.46
CA ILE A 141 -7.96 -3.53 -16.02
C ILE A 141 -8.87 -4.08 -17.12
N ASP A 142 -9.63 -3.23 -17.81
CA ASP A 142 -10.52 -3.62 -18.90
C ASP A 142 -9.80 -4.42 -19.98
N GLN A 143 -8.55 -4.07 -20.28
CA GLN A 143 -7.73 -4.81 -21.23
C GLN A 143 -7.47 -6.25 -20.74
N ILE A 144 -7.07 -6.41 -19.48
CA ILE A 144 -6.80 -7.73 -18.88
C ILE A 144 -8.07 -8.58 -18.83
N LEU A 145 -9.19 -7.98 -18.43
CA LEU A 145 -10.47 -8.69 -18.36
C LEU A 145 -10.93 -9.16 -19.75
N ARG A 146 -10.78 -8.33 -20.80
CA ARG A 146 -11.09 -8.74 -22.18
C ARG A 146 -10.21 -9.89 -22.65
N GLU A 147 -8.92 -9.85 -22.34
CA GLU A 147 -8.00 -10.95 -22.67
C GLU A 147 -8.38 -12.26 -21.97
N ALA A 148 -8.85 -12.18 -20.72
CA ALA A 148 -9.29 -13.35 -19.97
C ALA A 148 -10.57 -13.97 -20.53
N LEU A 149 -11.50 -13.13 -21.01
CA LEU A 149 -12.67 -13.61 -21.75
C LEU A 149 -12.27 -14.25 -23.09
N ASN A 150 -11.30 -13.67 -23.79
CA ASN A 150 -10.80 -14.20 -25.05
C ASN A 150 -10.06 -15.54 -24.90
N ALA A 151 -9.52 -15.83 -23.72
CA ALA A 151 -8.94 -17.15 -23.40
C ALA A 151 -9.99 -18.26 -23.27
N ARG A 152 -11.30 -17.92 -23.23
CA ARG A 152 -12.43 -18.87 -23.16
C ARG A 152 -12.41 -19.82 -21.96
N ILE A 153 -11.62 -19.51 -20.93
CA ILE A 153 -11.67 -20.19 -19.62
C ILE A 153 -13.00 -19.86 -18.92
N VAL A 154 -13.40 -18.59 -19.00
CA VAL A 154 -14.69 -18.08 -18.52
C VAL A 154 -15.39 -17.27 -19.63
N ASN A 155 -16.72 -17.31 -19.64
CA ASN A 155 -17.52 -16.55 -20.61
C ASN A 155 -17.95 -15.17 -20.09
N ARG A 156 -17.78 -14.92 -18.78
CA ARG A 156 -18.03 -13.65 -18.09
C ARG A 156 -17.50 -13.73 -16.66
N PHE A 157 -17.28 -12.56 -16.05
CA PHE A 157 -16.99 -12.43 -14.64
C PHE A 157 -18.27 -12.22 -13.84
N TRP A 158 -18.59 -13.17 -12.96
CA TRP A 158 -19.73 -13.13 -12.05
C TRP A 158 -19.36 -12.59 -10.66
N GLY A 159 -18.07 -12.54 -10.32
CA GLY A 159 -17.63 -12.42 -8.93
C GLY A 159 -18.32 -13.46 -8.06
N TYR A 160 -18.87 -13.02 -6.93
CA TYR A 160 -19.65 -13.89 -6.03
C TYR A 160 -21.06 -14.27 -6.54
N GLN A 161 -21.57 -13.67 -7.62
CA GLN A 161 -22.90 -13.99 -8.13
C GLN A 161 -23.00 -15.41 -8.72
N GLY A 162 -21.86 -16.05 -8.99
CA GLY A 162 -21.80 -17.45 -9.45
C GLY A 162 -22.29 -18.47 -8.42
N LYS A 163 -22.38 -18.10 -7.14
CA LYS A 163 -22.87 -18.94 -6.02
C LYS A 163 -22.14 -20.27 -5.78
N SER A 164 -21.00 -20.52 -6.42
CA SER A 164 -20.14 -21.66 -6.11
C SER A 164 -18.68 -21.23 -6.03
N GLU A 165 -17.95 -21.87 -5.11
CA GLU A 165 -16.51 -21.70 -4.93
C GLU A 165 -15.75 -22.04 -6.22
N GLU A 166 -16.15 -23.09 -6.93
CA GLU A 166 -15.55 -23.48 -8.22
C GLU A 166 -15.67 -22.38 -9.28
N ILE A 167 -16.81 -21.66 -9.35
CA ILE A 167 -16.97 -20.56 -10.31
C ILE A 167 -16.09 -19.37 -9.92
N VAL A 168 -15.89 -19.12 -8.63
CA VAL A 168 -14.95 -18.08 -8.17
C VAL A 168 -13.52 -18.48 -8.53
N ASP A 169 -13.08 -19.68 -8.15
CA ASP A 169 -11.74 -20.20 -8.44
C ASP A 169 -11.44 -20.20 -9.95
N LYS A 170 -12.41 -20.55 -10.79
CA LYS A 170 -12.26 -20.52 -12.25
C LYS A 170 -12.05 -19.10 -12.80
N GLN A 171 -12.70 -18.09 -12.23
CA GLN A 171 -12.48 -16.68 -12.61
C GLN A 171 -11.08 -16.21 -12.19
N VAL A 172 -10.64 -16.60 -11.00
CA VAL A 172 -9.30 -16.31 -10.48
C VAL A 172 -8.23 -16.95 -11.37
N TYR A 173 -8.42 -18.21 -11.77
CA TYR A 173 -7.54 -18.90 -12.71
C TYR A 173 -7.50 -18.22 -14.08
N ALA A 174 -8.63 -17.70 -14.58
CA ALA A 174 -8.64 -16.98 -15.87
C ALA A 174 -7.76 -15.71 -15.82
N LEU A 175 -7.75 -14.98 -14.70
CA LEU A 175 -6.87 -13.83 -14.49
C LEU A 175 -5.40 -14.26 -14.42
N TRP A 176 -5.11 -15.32 -13.64
CA TRP A 176 -3.78 -15.92 -13.54
C TRP A 176 -3.22 -16.30 -14.91
N TYR A 177 -4.01 -17.04 -15.70
CA TYR A 177 -3.60 -17.53 -17.01
C TYR A 177 -3.19 -16.40 -17.96
N VAL A 178 -3.95 -15.30 -17.99
CA VAL A 178 -3.65 -14.15 -18.85
C VAL A 178 -2.39 -13.41 -18.40
N LEU A 179 -2.20 -13.23 -17.09
CA LEU A 179 -0.98 -12.63 -16.58
C LEU A 179 0.24 -13.51 -16.90
N GLN A 180 0.15 -14.82 -16.76
CA GLN A 180 1.23 -15.72 -17.14
C GLN A 180 1.52 -15.63 -18.65
N LYS A 181 0.48 -15.58 -19.50
CA LYS A 181 0.62 -15.42 -20.96
C LYS A 181 1.29 -14.10 -21.36
N ARG A 182 1.26 -13.09 -20.49
CA ARG A 182 1.95 -11.81 -20.67
C ARG A 182 3.45 -11.88 -20.35
N ASN A 183 3.99 -13.06 -20.01
CA ASN A 183 5.40 -13.30 -19.73
C ASN A 183 5.94 -12.36 -18.64
N PHE A 184 5.17 -12.17 -17.57
CA PHE A 184 5.69 -11.52 -16.37
C PHE A 184 6.96 -12.25 -15.90
N LYS A 185 7.96 -11.51 -15.47
CA LYS A 185 9.18 -12.04 -14.88
C LYS A 185 9.23 -11.65 -13.41
N TYR A 186 9.61 -12.60 -12.57
CA TYR A 186 9.87 -12.29 -11.18
C TYR A 186 11.18 -11.49 -11.06
N SER A 187 11.16 -10.44 -10.23
CA SER A 187 12.34 -9.66 -9.91
C SER A 187 12.42 -9.47 -8.40
N SER A 188 13.46 -10.03 -7.77
CA SER A 188 13.72 -9.87 -6.33
C SER A 188 14.32 -8.51 -5.96
N ILE A 189 14.53 -7.62 -6.94
CA ILE A 189 15.17 -6.33 -6.71
C ILE A 189 14.14 -5.35 -6.10
N SER A 190 14.19 -5.20 -4.78
CA SER A 190 13.42 -4.21 -4.02
C SER A 190 14.37 -3.20 -3.33
N ASN A 191 15.05 -2.36 -4.11
CA ASN A 191 15.89 -1.31 -3.54
C ASN A 191 15.01 -0.14 -3.07
N SER A 192 14.94 0.07 -1.75
CA SER A 192 14.52 1.35 -1.17
C SER A 192 15.71 2.30 -1.22
N SER A 193 15.50 3.51 -1.71
CA SER A 193 16.58 4.46 -1.98
C SER A 193 17.13 5.13 -0.72
N LEU A 194 16.36 5.08 0.38
CA LEU A 194 16.66 5.73 1.64
C LEU A 194 16.35 4.78 2.81
N SER A 195 17.33 3.97 3.21
CA SER A 195 17.22 3.19 4.45
C SER A 195 17.26 4.13 5.66
N SER A 196 16.37 3.89 6.61
CA SER A 196 16.30 4.61 7.88
C SER A 196 16.07 3.60 9.00
N ASN A 197 16.72 3.83 10.14
CA ASN A 197 16.49 3.01 11.34
C ASN A 197 15.19 3.37 12.08
N VAL A 198 14.49 4.41 11.61
CA VAL A 198 13.27 4.95 12.23
C VAL A 198 12.06 4.83 11.32
N VAL A 199 12.26 4.79 10.00
CA VAL A 199 11.19 4.76 8.99
C VAL A 199 11.41 3.56 8.08
N PHE A 200 10.48 2.62 8.10
CA PHE A 200 10.55 1.39 7.32
C PHE A 200 9.66 1.52 6.09
N THR A 201 10.20 1.21 4.92
CA THR A 201 9.47 1.33 3.64
C THR A 201 9.66 0.09 2.79
N GLN A 202 8.67 -0.19 1.96
CA GLN A 202 8.70 -1.19 0.91
C GLN A 202 8.53 -0.48 -0.43
N ARG A 203 9.42 -0.75 -1.39
CA ARG A 203 9.18 -0.27 -2.75
C ARG A 203 8.04 -1.08 -3.39
N VAL A 204 7.02 -0.40 -3.90
CA VAL A 204 5.86 -0.97 -4.57
C VAL A 204 5.64 -0.25 -5.89
N ARG A 205 5.63 -1.00 -6.99
CA ARG A 205 5.24 -0.50 -8.31
C ARG A 205 3.75 -0.25 -8.34
N THR A 206 3.34 0.82 -9.03
CA THR A 206 1.91 1.05 -9.29
C THR A 206 1.37 -0.01 -10.26
N PHE A 207 0.05 -0.11 -10.40
CA PHE A 207 -0.58 -1.03 -11.35
C PHE A 207 -0.05 -0.82 -12.78
N ASP A 208 0.08 0.43 -13.18
CA ASP A 208 0.60 0.86 -14.48
C ASP A 208 2.07 0.44 -14.69
N ASP A 209 2.93 0.70 -13.69
CA ASP A 209 4.35 0.34 -13.73
C ASP A 209 4.55 -1.18 -13.81
N ALA A 210 3.76 -1.93 -13.04
CA ALA A 210 3.82 -3.39 -13.01
C ALA A 210 3.40 -3.98 -14.36
N LEU A 211 2.29 -3.50 -14.95
CA LEU A 211 1.85 -3.94 -16.27
C LEU A 211 2.84 -3.59 -17.39
N GLN A 212 3.45 -2.40 -17.34
CA GLN A 212 4.36 -1.94 -18.40
C GLN A 212 5.72 -2.64 -18.36
N SER A 213 6.29 -2.79 -17.16
CA SER A 213 7.60 -3.40 -17.00
C SER A 213 7.58 -4.93 -17.15
N ALA A 214 6.42 -5.54 -16.94
CA ALA A 214 6.25 -7.00 -16.83
C ALA A 214 7.27 -7.63 -15.85
N GLN A 215 7.74 -6.86 -14.86
CA GLN A 215 8.64 -7.31 -13.81
C GLN A 215 8.03 -6.99 -12.45
N ILE A 216 7.76 -8.04 -11.67
CA ILE A 216 7.08 -7.92 -10.37
C ILE A 216 7.87 -8.64 -9.29
N ASN A 217 7.94 -8.01 -8.11
CA ASN A 217 8.29 -8.73 -6.88
C ASN A 217 7.02 -9.28 -6.21
N CYS A 218 7.17 -9.95 -5.08
CA CYS A 218 6.04 -10.56 -4.34
C CYS A 218 4.97 -9.53 -3.91
N VAL A 219 5.39 -8.31 -3.58
CA VAL A 219 4.50 -7.22 -3.17
C VAL A 219 3.75 -6.65 -4.38
N ASP A 220 4.48 -6.33 -5.46
CA ASP A 220 3.93 -5.81 -6.72
C ASP A 220 2.89 -6.79 -7.30
N GLY A 221 3.23 -8.07 -7.34
CA GLY A 221 2.35 -9.13 -7.82
C GLY A 221 1.08 -9.24 -6.98
N SER A 222 1.21 -9.17 -5.66
CA SER A 222 0.08 -9.26 -4.75
C SER A 222 -0.89 -8.08 -4.90
N VAL A 223 -0.40 -6.84 -4.98
CA VAL A 223 -1.27 -5.66 -5.15
C VAL A 223 -1.87 -5.60 -6.57
N LEU A 224 -1.12 -6.00 -7.60
CA LEU A 224 -1.62 -6.12 -8.98
C LEU A 224 -2.77 -7.13 -9.05
N PHE A 225 -2.56 -8.33 -8.52
CA PHE A 225 -3.55 -9.40 -8.57
C PHE A 225 -4.79 -9.06 -7.71
N ALA A 226 -4.57 -8.47 -6.52
CA ALA A 226 -5.66 -7.96 -5.68
C ALA A 226 -6.51 -6.92 -6.42
N SER A 227 -5.89 -6.04 -7.21
CA SER A 227 -6.62 -5.03 -8.00
C SER A 227 -7.57 -5.68 -9.01
N LEU A 228 -7.12 -6.73 -9.69
CA LEU A 228 -7.94 -7.49 -10.65
C LEU A 228 -9.08 -8.24 -9.95
N LEU A 229 -8.81 -8.89 -8.82
CA LEU A 229 -9.83 -9.59 -8.02
C LEU A 229 -10.93 -8.62 -7.57
N LYS A 230 -10.52 -7.47 -7.03
CA LYS A 230 -11.44 -6.46 -6.54
C LYS A 230 -12.31 -5.88 -7.66
N ALA A 231 -11.74 -5.65 -8.84
CA ALA A 231 -12.48 -5.17 -10.01
C ALA A 231 -13.56 -6.14 -10.49
N ILE A 232 -13.38 -7.46 -10.29
CA ILE A 232 -14.41 -8.47 -10.57
C ILE A 232 -15.28 -8.81 -9.35
N ASN A 233 -15.29 -7.94 -8.34
CA ASN A 233 -16.10 -8.05 -7.13
C ASN A 233 -15.80 -9.34 -6.31
N ILE A 234 -14.52 -9.73 -6.28
CA ILE A 234 -13.96 -10.68 -5.32
C ILE A 234 -13.10 -9.87 -4.36
N ASN A 235 -13.32 -10.04 -3.05
CA ASN A 235 -12.53 -9.33 -2.04
C ASN A 235 -11.18 -10.04 -1.88
N PRO A 236 -10.06 -9.37 -2.18
CA PRO A 236 -8.74 -9.91 -1.96
C PRO A 236 -8.27 -9.61 -0.54
N ILE A 237 -7.23 -10.33 -0.14
CA ILE A 237 -6.53 -10.19 1.13
C ILE A 237 -5.06 -10.04 0.80
N LEU A 238 -4.39 -9.06 1.38
CA LEU A 238 -2.93 -8.97 1.32
C LEU A 238 -2.37 -9.60 2.60
N VAL A 239 -1.57 -10.65 2.45
CA VAL A 239 -0.92 -11.33 3.58
C VAL A 239 0.56 -11.06 3.52
N ARG A 240 1.12 -10.52 4.61
CA ARG A 240 2.55 -10.27 4.74
C ARG A 240 3.12 -11.09 5.89
N VAL A 241 4.26 -11.70 5.63
CA VAL A 241 5.15 -12.32 6.62
C VAL A 241 6.55 -11.73 6.43
N PRO A 242 7.49 -11.92 7.38
CA PRO A 242 8.85 -11.41 7.22
C PRO A 242 9.48 -11.86 5.89
N GLY A 243 9.86 -10.89 5.05
CA GLY A 243 10.51 -11.12 3.76
C GLY A 243 9.59 -11.51 2.60
N HIS A 244 8.28 -11.63 2.81
CA HIS A 244 7.40 -12.19 1.79
C HIS A 244 5.94 -11.68 1.88
N MET A 245 5.27 -11.61 0.74
CA MET A 245 3.89 -11.16 0.63
C MET A 245 3.17 -11.91 -0.48
N PHE A 246 1.95 -12.36 -0.20
CA PHE A 246 1.11 -13.09 -1.14
C PHE A 246 -0.34 -12.61 -1.04
N VAL A 247 -1.18 -13.05 -1.97
CA VAL A 247 -2.59 -12.63 -2.05
C VAL A 247 -3.52 -13.76 -1.62
N GLY A 248 -4.51 -13.44 -0.80
CA GLY A 248 -5.66 -14.28 -0.53
C GLY A 248 -6.91 -13.79 -1.25
N TYR A 249 -7.91 -14.64 -1.35
CA TYR A 249 -9.24 -14.26 -1.83
C TYR A 249 -10.31 -15.13 -1.18
N TYR A 250 -11.45 -14.52 -0.90
CA TYR A 250 -12.61 -15.28 -0.47
C TYR A 250 -13.29 -15.94 -1.67
N THR A 251 -13.88 -17.10 -1.43
CA THR A 251 -14.64 -17.84 -2.45
C THR A 251 -16.14 -17.56 -2.40
N ASP A 252 -16.57 -16.80 -1.40
CA ASP A 252 -17.96 -16.43 -1.19
C ASP A 252 -18.09 -15.05 -0.52
N ARG A 253 -19.28 -14.46 -0.64
CA ARG A 253 -19.56 -13.11 -0.12
C ARG A 253 -19.63 -13.05 1.41
N MET A 254 -19.87 -14.17 2.08
CA MET A 254 -19.90 -14.27 3.56
C MET A 254 -18.51 -14.53 4.15
N HIS A 255 -17.47 -14.58 3.33
CA HIS A 255 -16.07 -14.71 3.77
C HIS A 255 -15.80 -15.99 4.58
N LYS A 256 -16.47 -17.10 4.23
CA LYS A 256 -16.34 -18.37 4.98
C LYS A 256 -15.09 -19.14 4.61
N ASN A 257 -14.75 -19.13 3.32
CA ASN A 257 -13.64 -19.90 2.77
C ASN A 257 -12.64 -18.95 2.09
N ILE A 258 -11.35 -19.13 2.42
CA ILE A 258 -10.23 -18.36 1.89
C ILE A 258 -9.29 -19.29 1.14
N HIS A 259 -8.85 -18.86 -0.04
CA HIS A 259 -7.69 -19.42 -0.73
C HIS A 259 -6.56 -18.40 -0.77
N PHE A 260 -5.33 -18.90 -0.82
CA PHE A 260 -4.13 -18.08 -0.98
C PHE A 260 -3.44 -18.41 -2.30
N LEU A 261 -2.70 -17.45 -2.85
CA LEU A 261 -2.01 -17.55 -4.12
C LEU A 261 -0.63 -16.90 -4.05
N GLU A 262 0.39 -17.68 -4.41
CA GLU A 262 1.74 -17.18 -4.59
C GLU A 262 1.89 -16.46 -5.94
N THR A 263 1.79 -15.14 -5.95
CA THR A 263 1.81 -14.35 -7.20
C THR A 263 3.18 -14.30 -7.86
N SER A 264 4.27 -14.56 -7.14
CA SER A 264 5.60 -14.65 -7.76
C SER A 264 5.72 -15.82 -8.74
N MET A 265 4.90 -16.87 -8.56
CA MET A 265 4.82 -18.02 -9.46
C MET A 265 4.02 -17.76 -10.76
N ILE A 266 3.48 -16.56 -10.96
CA ILE A 266 2.88 -16.15 -12.24
C ILE A 266 3.95 -16.06 -13.34
N GLY A 267 5.17 -15.65 -12.96
CA GLY A 267 6.26 -15.49 -13.90
C GLY A 267 6.98 -16.78 -14.26
N ASP A 268 7.98 -16.65 -15.14
CA ASP A 268 8.92 -17.73 -15.43
C ASP A 268 9.82 -17.95 -14.21
N VAL A 269 9.53 -18.99 -13.42
CA VAL A 269 10.21 -19.32 -12.17
C VAL A 269 10.64 -20.78 -12.15
N ASN A 270 11.76 -21.05 -11.48
CA ASN A 270 12.18 -22.41 -11.18
C ASN A 270 11.32 -22.97 -10.05
N LEU A 271 10.60 -24.06 -10.29
CA LEU A 271 9.72 -24.66 -9.27
C LEU A 271 10.50 -25.24 -8.09
N ASP A 272 11.76 -25.64 -8.31
CA ASP A 272 12.61 -26.17 -7.24
C ASP A 272 12.94 -25.11 -6.19
N ASP A 273 12.85 -23.80 -6.52
CA ASP A 273 13.02 -22.72 -5.54
C ASP A 273 11.86 -22.69 -4.51
N PHE A 274 10.69 -23.23 -4.89
CA PHE A 274 9.48 -23.25 -4.06
C PHE A 274 9.19 -24.63 -3.46
N PHE A 275 9.53 -25.69 -4.20
CA PHE A 275 9.30 -27.10 -3.86
C PHE A 275 10.57 -27.93 -4.08
N PRO A 276 11.66 -27.66 -3.34
CA PRO A 276 12.96 -28.29 -3.57
C PRO A 276 12.95 -29.82 -3.42
N GLU A 277 11.98 -30.35 -2.68
CA GLU A 277 11.83 -31.79 -2.42
C GLU A 277 11.09 -32.53 -3.54
N GLU A 278 10.37 -31.84 -4.43
CA GLU A 278 9.43 -32.45 -5.37
C GLU A 278 9.95 -32.64 -6.81
N LYS A 279 11.10 -32.04 -7.19
CA LYS A 279 11.73 -32.13 -8.53
C LYS A 279 10.73 -31.93 -9.69
N LEU A 280 9.95 -30.86 -9.61
CA LEU A 280 8.72 -30.69 -10.40
C LEU A 280 8.96 -30.31 -11.86
N ASP A 281 10.12 -29.79 -12.23
CA ASP A 281 10.41 -29.32 -13.59
C ASP A 281 10.31 -30.43 -14.64
N SER A 282 10.61 -31.68 -14.25
CA SER A 282 10.44 -32.87 -15.10
C SER A 282 8.97 -33.14 -15.47
N THR A 283 8.04 -32.69 -14.62
CA THR A 283 6.61 -32.99 -14.68
C THR A 283 5.85 -32.08 -15.65
N VAL A 284 6.45 -30.97 -16.06
CA VAL A 284 5.86 -29.98 -16.99
C VAL A 284 6.36 -30.12 -18.42
N ALA A 285 7.40 -30.93 -18.65
CA ALA A 285 7.99 -31.14 -19.97
C ALA A 285 6.96 -31.76 -20.97
N GLY A 286 6.78 -31.10 -22.12
CA GLY A 286 5.92 -31.58 -23.21
C GLY A 286 4.41 -31.34 -23.02
N LYS A 287 3.98 -30.66 -21.95
CA LYS A 287 2.57 -30.30 -21.73
C LYS A 287 2.17 -29.03 -22.48
N SER A 288 0.85 -28.86 -22.72
CA SER A 288 0.32 -27.62 -23.29
C SER A 288 0.46 -26.45 -22.31
N GLN A 289 0.53 -25.22 -22.83
CA GLN A 289 0.60 -24.01 -22.00
C GLN A 289 -0.53 -23.92 -20.97
N GLU A 290 -1.75 -24.33 -21.34
CA GLU A 290 -2.90 -24.36 -20.43
C GLU A 290 -2.70 -25.36 -19.29
N SER A 291 -2.20 -26.57 -19.59
CA SER A 291 -1.93 -27.59 -18.59
C SER A 291 -0.80 -27.17 -17.64
N ILE A 292 0.26 -26.55 -18.16
CA ILE A 292 1.35 -25.98 -17.36
C ILE A 292 0.81 -24.86 -16.47
N SER A 293 0.04 -23.94 -17.05
CA SER A 293 -0.56 -22.81 -16.31
C SER A 293 -1.46 -23.28 -15.17
N ARG A 294 -2.31 -24.29 -15.42
CA ARG A 294 -3.17 -24.84 -14.40
C ARG A 294 -2.38 -25.50 -13.27
N PHE A 295 -1.36 -26.27 -13.63
CA PHE A 295 -0.47 -26.89 -12.66
C PHE A 295 0.24 -25.85 -11.77
N MET A 296 0.79 -24.80 -12.37
CA MET A 296 1.42 -23.68 -11.66
C MET A 296 0.43 -22.97 -10.74
N PHE A 297 -0.80 -22.73 -11.19
CA PHE A 297 -1.85 -22.14 -10.39
C PHE A 297 -2.15 -22.98 -9.14
N ASP A 298 -2.37 -24.30 -9.31
CA ASP A 298 -2.66 -25.20 -8.18
C ASP A 298 -1.47 -25.26 -7.20
N LYS A 299 -0.23 -25.32 -7.71
CA LYS A 299 0.99 -25.28 -6.88
C LYS A 299 1.18 -23.95 -6.14
N SER A 300 0.84 -22.82 -6.77
CA SER A 300 0.88 -21.52 -6.10
C SER A 300 -0.08 -21.44 -4.92
N LYS A 301 -1.24 -22.12 -5.01
CA LYS A 301 -2.20 -22.23 -3.90
C LYS A 301 -1.66 -23.07 -2.76
N GLU A 302 -1.05 -24.21 -3.10
CA GLU A 302 -0.43 -25.10 -2.12
C GLU A 302 0.67 -24.39 -1.34
N TYR A 303 1.60 -23.72 -2.05
CA TYR A 303 2.70 -22.99 -1.43
C TYR A 303 2.20 -21.90 -0.47
N ALA A 304 1.35 -20.99 -0.96
CA ALA A 304 0.87 -19.87 -0.16
C ALA A 304 0.03 -20.33 1.05
N THR A 305 -0.77 -21.39 0.88
CA THR A 305 -1.55 -21.98 1.98
C THR A 305 -0.64 -22.58 3.05
N ARG A 306 0.46 -23.24 2.65
CA ARG A 306 1.45 -23.77 3.60
C ARG A 306 2.10 -22.65 4.41
N ILE A 307 2.60 -21.60 3.73
CA ILE A 307 3.21 -20.43 4.40
C ILE A 307 2.23 -19.75 5.36
N TYR A 308 0.97 -19.59 4.95
CA TYR A 308 -0.08 -19.03 5.81
C TYR A 308 -0.26 -19.89 7.07
N LYS A 309 -0.44 -21.21 6.94
CA LYS A 309 -0.64 -22.12 8.09
C LYS A 309 0.54 -22.13 9.05
N GLU A 310 1.77 -22.12 8.52
CA GLU A 310 2.99 -22.05 9.34
C GLU A 310 3.07 -20.76 10.17
N ASN A 311 2.39 -19.69 9.75
CA ASN A 311 2.46 -18.37 10.37
C ASN A 311 1.11 -17.85 10.88
N GLU A 312 0.05 -18.66 10.89
CA GLU A 312 -1.34 -18.21 11.07
C GLU A 312 -1.53 -17.42 12.36
N GLU A 313 -1.05 -17.95 13.49
CA GLU A 313 -1.14 -17.26 14.78
C GLU A 313 -0.45 -15.89 14.77
N LEU A 314 0.69 -15.77 14.08
CA LEU A 314 1.47 -14.53 14.01
C LEU A 314 0.83 -13.51 13.07
N ILE A 315 0.27 -13.97 11.94
CA ILE A 315 -0.43 -13.16 10.95
C ILE A 315 -1.58 -12.36 11.61
N HIS A 316 -2.31 -12.99 12.53
CA HIS A 316 -3.45 -12.38 13.23
C HIS A 316 -3.09 -11.71 14.57
N SER A 317 -1.81 -11.74 14.99
CA SER A 317 -1.39 -11.24 16.30
C SER A 317 -1.17 -9.73 16.38
N GLY A 318 -1.13 -9.03 15.23
CA GLY A 318 -0.71 -7.62 15.15
C GLY A 318 0.79 -7.41 15.41
N LYS A 319 1.59 -8.48 15.37
CA LYS A 319 3.06 -8.41 15.50
C LYS A 319 3.68 -7.71 14.30
N VAL A 320 4.73 -6.93 14.57
CA VAL A 320 5.52 -6.25 13.53
C VAL A 320 5.94 -7.22 12.43
N ASN A 321 5.81 -6.77 11.18
CA ASN A 321 6.11 -7.53 9.94
C ASN A 321 5.14 -8.65 9.57
N TYR A 322 4.07 -8.84 10.34
CA TYR A 322 2.96 -9.70 9.99
C TYR A 322 1.74 -8.85 9.64
N MET A 323 0.97 -9.25 8.63
CA MET A 323 -0.21 -8.50 8.19
C MET A 323 -1.24 -9.42 7.58
N PHE A 324 -2.50 -9.18 7.93
CA PHE A 324 -3.68 -9.71 7.25
C PHE A 324 -4.58 -8.53 6.91
N LEU A 325 -4.56 -8.08 5.65
CA LEU A 325 -5.26 -6.87 5.22
C LEU A 325 -6.31 -7.21 4.18
N GLU A 326 -7.58 -7.22 4.60
CA GLU A 326 -8.71 -7.39 3.69
C GLU A 326 -8.98 -6.09 2.91
N ILE A 327 -9.12 -6.20 1.59
CA ILE A 327 -9.54 -5.07 0.74
C ILE A 327 -11.05 -5.16 0.53
N ASP A 328 -11.79 -5.02 1.61
CA ASP A 328 -13.25 -5.13 1.64
C ASP A 328 -13.92 -3.75 1.45
N LYS A 329 -15.16 -3.57 1.90
CA LYS A 329 -15.82 -2.25 1.85
C LYS A 329 -15.38 -1.34 2.99
N ALA A 330 -15.08 -1.91 4.17
CA ALA A 330 -14.64 -1.13 5.31
C ALA A 330 -13.29 -0.48 5.03
N THR A 331 -12.29 -1.25 4.56
CA THR A 331 -10.98 -0.72 4.18
C THR A 331 -11.11 0.37 3.11
N ARG A 332 -11.95 0.15 2.10
CA ARG A 332 -12.18 1.14 1.03
C ARG A 332 -12.88 2.40 1.49
N ALA A 333 -13.70 2.36 2.53
CA ALA A 333 -14.28 3.57 3.10
C ALA A 333 -13.21 4.54 3.63
N TYR A 334 -12.04 4.01 4.03
CA TYR A 334 -10.95 4.80 4.62
C TYR A 334 -9.77 5.02 3.69
N ILE A 335 -9.43 4.05 2.83
CA ILE A 335 -8.23 4.07 1.99
C ILE A 335 -8.61 3.91 0.53
N GLN A 336 -8.38 4.98 -0.23
CA GLN A 336 -8.60 5.05 -1.67
C GLN A 336 -7.32 4.69 -2.42
N PRO A 337 -7.43 4.12 -3.64
CA PRO A 337 -6.27 3.91 -4.50
C PRO A 337 -5.52 5.21 -4.80
N ILE A 338 -4.20 5.13 -4.98
CA ILE A 338 -3.33 6.28 -5.31
C ILE A 338 -3.71 6.91 -6.66
N GLY A 339 -4.33 6.13 -7.56
CA GLY A 339 -4.83 6.62 -8.86
C GLY A 339 -3.72 6.81 -9.88
N LYS A 340 -2.81 5.83 -10.00
CA LYS A 340 -1.85 5.67 -11.09
C LYS A 340 -2.08 4.34 -11.78
#